data_AF-A0A843TFR7-F1
#
_entry.id   AF-A0A843TFR7-F1
#
_cell.length_a   1.000
_cell.length_b   1.000
_cell.length_c   1.000
_cell.angle_alpha   90.00
_cell.angle_beta   90.00
_cell.angle_gamma   90.00
#
_symmetry.space_group_name_H-M   'P 1'
#
loop_
_entity.id
_entity.type
_entity.pdbx_description
1 polymer ?
#
loop_
_entity_poly.entity_id
_entity_poly.type
_entity_poly.pdbx_seq_one_letter_code
_entity_poly.pdbx_strand_id
1 'polypeptide(L)'
;RSCAAYQATHYFPDKPPGEVHRGFRNEDLAHQTFEDETFDLVITQDVMEHILEPWAAFAEIARTLKPGGAHVFTTPIYSGLEETEIRARLRDGDVEHLAPPEHHGNPIDPEGSLVTAHWGADLAEIIAGASGMRTNIERIVDRSLGIDGEFLEVLVSVKPARAPSRTVSSRSMQPDGNPDTTDVPQPVPLRDLVPQHGYDPQLERGENPFAARFGGLSDEEWLAVLERSLEEPRIEGVEFPGFPETALQQRIHGHSGADSLREAVAFYRFCRDNTYRTPAPEGELRFLDFGAGWGRISRPFMRDFGPSGLYGYEPNLLFCSVARALNPYVCFLHGGRVPSNSLPRGWVDLVVSWSVFSHLPEWLARAWLVELHAALRPGGWCVITSWGRRFLELLREEQEKRDRGGSIHWYYEIVIDRFGDVSARLDAHDRGEYIYADDTGDGEYGDAIVSEVALRRILSEASLGFDLTRSDTSSLPQDVFVLQRPPG
;
A
#
# COMPACT_ATOMS: atom_id res chain seq x y z
N ARG A 1 -14.12 -1.68 -2.99
CA ARG A 1 -15.47 -2.11 -2.52
C ARG A 1 -15.77 -1.84 -1.02
N SER A 2 -14.91 -1.15 -0.26
CA SER A 2 -15.14 -0.93 1.20
C SER A 2 -16.02 0.29 1.53
N CYS A 3 -16.21 1.22 0.58
CA CYS A 3 -17.09 2.37 0.71
C CYS A 3 -18.05 2.39 -0.49
N ALA A 4 -19.14 1.61 -0.43
CA ALA A 4 -20.06 1.45 -1.57
C ALA A 4 -20.77 2.75 -1.99
N ALA A 5 -20.82 3.76 -1.10
CA ALA A 5 -21.41 5.07 -1.34
C ALA A 5 -20.34 6.20 -1.35
N TYR A 6 -19.11 5.88 -1.78
CA TYR A 6 -18.06 6.89 -1.94
C TYR A 6 -18.43 7.90 -3.02
N GLN A 7 -18.28 9.20 -2.70
CA GLN A 7 -18.49 10.30 -3.63
C GLN A 7 -17.24 11.17 -3.67
N ALA A 8 -16.56 11.22 -4.82
CA ALA A 8 -15.47 12.15 -5.05
C ALA A 8 -15.99 13.50 -5.54
N THR A 9 -15.36 14.59 -5.10
CA THR A 9 -15.73 15.97 -5.44
C THR A 9 -14.51 16.80 -5.76
N HIS A 10 -14.64 17.74 -6.70
CA HIS A 10 -13.66 18.79 -6.99
C HIS A 10 -14.36 20.14 -7.05
N TYR A 11 -13.60 21.24 -7.02
CA TYR A 11 -14.14 22.58 -7.23
C TYR A 11 -13.72 23.11 -8.61
N PHE A 12 -14.71 23.47 -9.42
CA PHE A 12 -14.59 24.08 -10.74
C PHE A 12 -15.39 25.39 -10.72
N PRO A 13 -14.75 26.55 -10.53
CA PRO A 13 -15.45 27.82 -10.28
C PRO A 13 -16.30 28.29 -11.47
N ASP A 14 -16.01 27.82 -12.68
CA ASP A 14 -16.73 28.14 -13.91
C ASP A 14 -17.90 27.18 -14.20
N LYS A 15 -18.19 26.25 -13.29
CA LYS A 15 -19.21 25.22 -13.45
C LYS A 15 -20.30 25.31 -12.38
N PRO A 16 -21.55 24.88 -12.69
CA PRO A 16 -22.62 24.83 -11.70
C PRO A 16 -22.27 23.87 -10.54
N PRO A 17 -22.53 24.25 -9.27
CA PRO A 17 -22.42 23.33 -8.13
C PRO A 17 -23.38 22.14 -8.28
N GLY A 18 -22.93 20.96 -7.85
CA GLY A 18 -23.69 19.71 -7.88
C GLY A 18 -23.73 19.00 -9.24
N GLU A 19 -23.15 19.56 -10.30
CA GLU A 19 -22.99 18.86 -11.59
C GLU A 19 -21.71 18.03 -11.64
N VAL A 20 -21.70 16.97 -12.47
CA VAL A 20 -20.50 16.14 -12.66
C VAL A 20 -19.66 16.70 -13.80
N HIS A 21 -18.41 17.03 -13.50
CA HIS A 21 -17.41 17.48 -14.46
C HIS A 21 -16.13 16.66 -14.32
N ARG A 22 -15.66 16.11 -15.44
CA ARG A 22 -14.45 15.27 -15.53
C ARG A 22 -14.42 14.11 -14.51
N GLY A 23 -15.58 13.49 -14.24
CA GLY A 23 -15.71 12.38 -13.29
C GLY A 23 -16.03 12.79 -11.86
N PHE A 24 -15.85 14.07 -11.51
CA PHE A 24 -16.05 14.59 -10.15
C PHE A 24 -17.30 15.44 -10.06
N ARG A 25 -18.05 15.29 -8.97
CA ARG A 25 -19.14 16.23 -8.65
C ARG A 25 -18.51 17.57 -8.24
N ASN A 26 -18.98 18.65 -8.84
CA ASN A 26 -18.49 19.99 -8.57
C ASN A 26 -19.07 20.50 -7.25
N GLU A 27 -18.25 20.69 -6.23
CA GLU A 27 -18.69 21.18 -4.92
C GLU A 27 -17.78 22.28 -4.42
N ASP A 28 -18.40 23.33 -3.86
CA ASP A 28 -17.74 24.30 -3.00
C ASP A 28 -17.84 23.78 -1.56
N LEU A 29 -16.70 23.61 -0.88
CA LEU A 29 -16.70 23.13 0.50
C LEU A 29 -17.44 24.08 1.45
N ALA A 30 -17.48 25.38 1.18
CA ALA A 30 -18.20 26.38 1.96
C ALA A 30 -19.71 26.40 1.67
N HIS A 31 -20.17 25.77 0.58
CA HIS A 31 -21.55 25.80 0.11
C HIS A 31 -21.94 24.48 -0.59
N GLN A 32 -21.93 23.37 0.14
CA GLN A 32 -22.13 22.05 -0.43
C GLN A 32 -23.59 21.83 -0.84
N THR A 33 -23.80 21.19 -1.99
CA THR A 33 -25.16 20.87 -2.47
C THR A 33 -25.72 19.55 -1.92
N PHE A 34 -24.98 18.90 -1.01
CA PHE A 34 -25.41 17.68 -0.34
C PHE A 34 -26.47 17.92 0.73
N GLU A 35 -27.29 16.90 0.99
CA GLU A 35 -28.25 16.90 2.10
C GLU A 35 -27.53 16.84 3.46
N ASP A 36 -28.19 17.31 4.50
CA ASP A 36 -27.73 17.18 5.88
C ASP A 36 -27.51 15.70 6.26
N GLU A 37 -26.53 15.43 7.13
CA GLU A 37 -26.32 14.09 7.72
C GLU A 37 -26.20 12.96 6.65
N THR A 38 -25.58 13.26 5.51
CA THR A 38 -25.36 12.31 4.40
C THR A 38 -24.18 11.37 4.65
N PHE A 39 -23.06 11.88 5.16
CA PHE A 39 -21.78 11.15 5.18
C PHE A 39 -21.40 10.66 6.58
N ASP A 40 -20.88 9.44 6.67
CA ASP A 40 -20.25 8.92 7.89
C ASP A 40 -18.82 9.45 8.05
N LEU A 41 -18.13 9.71 6.94
CA LEU A 41 -16.75 10.17 6.88
C LEU A 41 -16.56 11.15 5.72
N VAL A 42 -15.90 12.28 5.98
CA VAL A 42 -15.42 13.24 4.97
C VAL A 42 -13.89 13.26 5.05
N ILE A 43 -13.22 13.26 3.89
CA ILE A 43 -11.74 13.32 3.82
C ILE A 43 -11.34 14.47 2.91
N THR A 44 -10.40 15.29 3.36
CA THR A 44 -9.73 16.33 2.54
C THR A 44 -8.24 16.27 2.79
N GLN A 45 -7.40 16.47 1.78
CA GLN A 45 -5.93 16.44 1.94
C GLN A 45 -5.33 17.73 1.37
N ASP A 46 -4.76 18.56 2.23
CA ASP A 46 -4.10 19.82 1.87
C ASP A 46 -5.03 20.75 1.06
N VAL A 47 -6.26 20.91 1.60
CA VAL A 47 -7.33 21.71 0.99
C VAL A 47 -7.71 22.91 1.84
N MET A 48 -7.71 22.78 3.17
CA MET A 48 -8.33 23.76 4.07
C MET A 48 -7.61 25.10 4.08
N GLU A 49 -6.30 25.11 3.85
CA GLU A 49 -5.46 26.30 3.69
C GLU A 49 -5.74 27.11 2.41
N HIS A 50 -6.58 26.60 1.51
CA HIS A 50 -6.91 27.21 0.23
C HIS A 50 -8.34 27.77 0.17
N ILE A 51 -9.13 27.58 1.23
CA ILE A 51 -10.54 27.99 1.26
C ILE A 51 -10.64 29.45 1.67
N LEU A 52 -11.34 30.27 0.88
CA LEU A 52 -11.53 31.70 1.16
C LEU A 52 -12.44 31.96 2.37
N GLU A 53 -13.36 31.03 2.65
CA GLU A 53 -14.30 31.08 3.78
C GLU A 53 -14.20 29.80 4.62
N PRO A 54 -13.07 29.54 5.30
CA PRO A 54 -12.79 28.25 5.90
C PRO A 54 -13.76 27.89 7.04
N TRP A 55 -14.27 28.88 7.78
CA TRP A 55 -15.30 28.66 8.80
C TRP A 55 -16.60 28.12 8.22
N ALA A 56 -17.04 28.66 7.07
CA ALA A 56 -18.23 28.18 6.38
C ALA A 56 -18.02 26.74 5.89
N ALA A 57 -16.81 26.42 5.40
CA ALA A 57 -16.47 25.06 5.00
C ALA A 57 -16.50 24.07 6.17
N PHE A 58 -15.93 24.40 7.33
CA PHE A 58 -16.03 23.53 8.50
C PHE A 58 -17.49 23.34 8.97
N ALA A 59 -18.31 24.39 8.90
CA ALA A 59 -19.73 24.31 9.24
C ALA A 59 -20.52 23.42 8.26
N GLU A 60 -20.27 23.55 6.95
CA GLU A 60 -20.91 22.73 5.91
C GLU A 60 -20.48 21.27 6.00
N ILE A 61 -19.19 21.00 6.22
CA ILE A 61 -18.69 19.63 6.45
C ILE A 61 -19.40 19.02 7.67
N ALA A 62 -19.53 19.77 8.76
CA ALA A 62 -20.27 19.29 9.92
C ALA A 62 -21.77 19.11 9.64
N ARG A 63 -22.39 19.95 8.81
CA ARG A 63 -23.80 19.79 8.41
C ARG A 63 -24.00 18.46 7.67
N THR A 64 -23.15 18.16 6.69
CA THR A 64 -23.27 16.97 5.85
C THR A 64 -22.80 15.69 6.54
N LEU A 65 -22.01 15.78 7.61
CA LEU A 65 -21.69 14.63 8.47
C LEU A 65 -22.89 14.17 9.31
N LYS A 66 -23.09 12.87 9.42
CA LYS A 66 -24.02 12.25 10.38
C LYS A 66 -23.56 12.51 11.82
N PRO A 67 -24.45 12.53 12.82
CA PRO A 67 -24.04 12.55 14.22
C PRO A 67 -23.08 11.39 14.54
N GLY A 68 -21.91 11.70 15.09
CA GLY A 68 -20.83 10.73 15.32
C GLY A 68 -19.92 10.47 14.13
N GLY A 69 -20.20 11.05 12.96
CA GLY A 69 -19.32 11.02 11.79
C GLY A 69 -18.08 11.90 11.98
N ALA A 70 -17.10 11.74 11.10
CA ALA A 70 -15.81 12.41 11.21
C ALA A 70 -15.33 13.07 9.91
N HIS A 71 -14.61 14.18 10.05
CA HIS A 71 -13.78 14.76 9.01
C HIS A 71 -12.32 14.45 9.34
N VAL A 72 -11.66 13.67 8.49
CA VAL A 72 -10.24 13.32 8.62
C VAL A 72 -9.47 14.09 7.55
N PHE A 73 -8.51 14.91 7.94
CA PHE A 73 -7.83 15.77 6.99
C PHE A 73 -6.41 16.14 7.38
N THR A 74 -5.65 16.58 6.38
CA THR A 74 -4.36 17.25 6.54
C THR A 74 -4.47 18.70 6.08
N THR A 75 -3.71 19.56 6.73
CA THR A 75 -3.46 20.94 6.32
C THR A 75 -2.20 21.41 7.04
N PRO A 76 -1.36 22.29 6.46
CA PRO A 76 -0.15 22.77 7.11
C PRO A 76 -0.47 23.54 8.40
N ILE A 77 0.00 23.03 9.55
CA ILE A 77 -0.01 23.74 10.83
C ILE A 77 1.39 24.28 11.10
N TYR A 78 1.52 25.59 11.24
CA TYR A 78 2.80 26.25 11.40
C TYR A 78 3.19 26.28 12.88
N SER A 79 4.25 25.56 13.22
CA SER A 79 4.72 25.34 14.60
C SER A 79 5.06 26.62 15.38
N GLY A 80 5.31 27.74 14.69
CA GLY A 80 5.58 29.05 15.28
C GLY A 80 4.38 30.00 15.38
N LEU A 81 3.19 29.59 14.93
CA LEU A 81 1.98 30.41 14.97
C LEU A 81 1.06 29.96 16.11
N GLU A 82 0.88 30.83 17.11
CA GLU A 82 -0.14 30.60 18.16
C GLU A 82 -1.54 30.86 17.62
N GLU A 83 -1.70 31.93 16.83
CA GLU A 83 -2.96 32.33 16.21
C GLU A 83 -2.87 32.15 14.69
N THR A 84 -3.96 31.68 14.08
CA THR A 84 -4.09 31.56 12.63
C THR A 84 -3.97 32.92 11.95
N GLU A 85 -3.11 32.97 10.92
CA GLU A 85 -2.99 34.14 10.05
C GLU A 85 -3.85 33.97 8.80
N ILE A 86 -4.86 34.83 8.64
CA ILE A 86 -5.62 34.90 7.39
C ILE A 86 -4.84 35.74 6.39
N ARG A 87 -4.46 35.13 5.27
CA ARG A 87 -3.62 35.71 4.22
C ARG A 87 -4.42 36.25 3.05
N ALA A 88 -5.60 35.69 2.79
CA ALA A 88 -6.54 36.17 1.79
C ALA A 88 -7.98 35.89 2.22
N ARG A 89 -8.90 36.75 1.81
CA ARG A 89 -10.34 36.59 2.06
C ARG A 89 -11.16 37.14 0.91
N LEU A 90 -12.43 36.74 0.83
CA LEU A 90 -13.38 37.37 -0.08
C LEU A 90 -13.89 38.69 0.51
N ARG A 91 -13.88 39.76 -0.30
CA ARG A 91 -14.46 41.07 0.05
C ARG A 91 -15.15 41.65 -1.18
N ASP A 92 -16.46 41.90 -1.07
CA ASP A 92 -17.28 42.45 -2.15
C ASP A 92 -17.24 41.63 -3.46
N GLY A 93 -16.95 40.32 -3.35
CA GLY A 93 -16.84 39.39 -4.47
C GLY A 93 -15.44 39.26 -5.06
N ASP A 94 -14.48 40.08 -4.61
CA ASP A 94 -13.09 40.04 -5.02
C ASP A 94 -12.20 39.42 -3.93
N VAL A 95 -11.09 38.79 -4.34
CA VAL A 95 -10.09 38.27 -3.40
C VAL A 95 -9.23 39.44 -2.89
N GLU A 96 -9.33 39.73 -1.61
CA GLU A 96 -8.49 40.69 -0.90
C GLU A 96 -7.29 39.96 -0.29
N HIS A 97 -6.08 40.27 -0.77
CA HIS A 97 -4.83 39.76 -0.21
C HIS A 97 -4.42 40.59 1.02
N LEU A 98 -4.32 39.94 2.17
CA LEU A 98 -3.89 40.53 3.45
C LEU A 98 -2.38 40.37 3.69
N ALA A 99 -1.75 39.45 2.98
CA ALA A 99 -0.32 39.19 2.97
C ALA A 99 0.16 38.93 1.51
N PRO A 100 1.49 38.92 1.24
CA PRO A 100 1.99 38.53 -0.07
C PRO A 100 1.42 37.16 -0.50
N PRO A 101 0.91 37.03 -1.74
CA PRO A 101 0.26 35.82 -2.20
C PRO A 101 1.24 34.66 -2.29
N GLU A 102 0.82 33.50 -1.80
CA GLU A 102 1.55 32.24 -1.82
C GLU A 102 0.68 31.19 -2.51
N HIS A 103 1.28 30.29 -3.29
CA HIS A 103 0.54 29.27 -4.02
C HIS A 103 1.18 27.89 -3.84
N HIS A 104 0.37 26.89 -3.52
CA HIS A 104 0.76 25.48 -3.56
C HIS A 104 0.45 24.88 -4.95
N GLY A 105 1.05 23.73 -5.26
CA GLY A 105 0.75 23.01 -6.50
C GLY A 105 -0.72 22.58 -6.58
N ASN A 106 -1.30 22.62 -7.78
CA ASN A 106 -2.70 22.26 -8.01
C ASN A 106 -2.82 21.37 -9.27
N PRO A 107 -3.48 20.21 -9.20
CA PRO A 107 -3.64 19.31 -10.35
C PRO A 107 -4.66 19.78 -11.39
N ILE A 108 -5.49 20.77 -11.07
CA ILE A 108 -6.56 21.34 -11.91
C ILE A 108 -6.14 22.66 -12.55
N ASP A 109 -5.51 23.55 -11.78
CA ASP A 109 -5.07 24.89 -12.21
C ASP A 109 -3.53 24.98 -12.25
N PRO A 110 -2.91 25.23 -13.42
CA PRO A 110 -1.46 25.36 -13.52
C PRO A 110 -0.87 26.54 -12.75
N GLU A 111 -1.66 27.57 -12.39
CA GLU A 111 -1.22 28.71 -11.58
C GLU A 111 -1.14 28.38 -10.08
N GLY A 112 -1.62 27.20 -9.67
CA GLY A 112 -1.59 26.72 -8.29
C GLY A 112 -2.84 27.10 -7.48
N SER A 113 -2.85 26.68 -6.22
CA SER A 113 -3.91 27.03 -5.25
C SER A 113 -3.41 28.13 -4.33
N LEU A 114 -4.10 29.27 -4.30
CA LEU A 114 -3.79 30.38 -3.39
C LEU A 114 -3.88 29.91 -1.93
N VAL A 115 -2.85 30.17 -1.14
CA VAL A 115 -2.87 29.98 0.32
C VAL A 115 -3.63 31.13 0.96
N THR A 116 -4.78 30.83 1.54
CA THR A 116 -5.70 31.79 2.17
C THR A 116 -5.49 31.89 3.67
N ALA A 117 -4.91 30.87 4.30
CA ALA A 117 -4.60 30.87 5.72
C ALA A 117 -3.30 30.12 6.03
N HIS A 118 -2.53 30.63 6.98
CA HIS A 118 -1.52 29.85 7.70
C HIS A 118 -2.11 29.44 9.04
N TRP A 119 -2.30 28.15 9.25
CA TRP A 119 -2.96 27.65 10.45
C TRP A 119 -2.03 27.65 11.66
N GLY A 120 -2.48 28.26 12.76
CA GLY A 120 -1.80 28.25 14.04
C GLY A 120 -2.32 27.16 14.98
N ALA A 121 -1.83 27.19 16.21
CA ALA A 121 -2.21 26.27 17.28
C ALA A 121 -3.70 26.36 17.66
N ASP A 122 -4.36 27.47 17.36
CA ASP A 122 -5.78 27.74 17.58
C ASP A 122 -6.73 27.06 16.56
N LEU A 123 -6.22 26.37 15.54
CA LEU A 123 -7.04 25.71 14.51
C LEU A 123 -8.14 24.80 15.10
N ALA A 124 -7.83 24.02 16.13
CA ALA A 124 -8.83 23.16 16.77
C ALA A 124 -9.98 23.97 17.43
N GLU A 125 -9.67 25.14 17.98
CA GLU A 125 -10.66 26.05 18.58
C GLU A 125 -11.50 26.73 17.49
N ILE A 126 -10.87 27.11 16.38
CA ILE A 126 -11.55 27.64 15.19
C ILE A 126 -12.58 26.64 14.67
N ILE A 127 -12.17 25.37 14.50
CA ILE A 127 -13.06 24.30 14.03
C ILE A 127 -14.22 24.11 15.01
N ALA A 128 -13.92 24.03 16.31
CA ALA A 128 -14.95 23.90 17.34
C ALA A 128 -15.95 25.07 17.33
N GLY A 129 -15.46 26.30 17.16
CA GLY A 129 -16.29 27.50 17.09
C GLY A 129 -17.18 27.55 15.83
N ALA A 130 -16.65 27.13 14.69
CA ALA A 130 -17.38 27.14 13.41
C ALA A 130 -18.42 26.02 13.29
N SER A 131 -18.11 24.84 13.84
CA SER A 131 -18.81 23.60 13.50
C SER A 131 -19.36 22.82 14.70
N GLY A 132 -18.89 23.12 15.91
CA GLY A 132 -19.15 22.32 17.11
C GLY A 132 -18.45 20.96 17.13
N MET A 133 -17.61 20.64 16.13
CA MET A 133 -16.83 19.41 16.10
C MET A 133 -15.68 19.46 17.12
N ARG A 134 -15.29 18.28 17.64
CA ARG A 134 -14.08 18.13 18.46
C ARG A 134 -12.95 17.62 17.60
N THR A 135 -11.82 18.31 17.61
CA THR A 135 -10.68 17.98 16.76
C THR A 135 -9.53 17.43 17.59
N ASN A 136 -9.04 16.26 17.22
CA ASN A 136 -7.76 15.73 17.66
C ASN A 136 -6.74 15.94 16.55
N ILE A 137 -5.51 16.31 16.92
CA ILE A 137 -4.40 16.50 15.99
C ILE A 137 -3.36 15.44 16.34
N GLU A 138 -3.17 14.48 15.46
CA GLU A 138 -2.22 13.38 15.62
C GLU A 138 -0.98 13.68 14.79
N ARG A 139 0.17 13.83 15.44
CA ARG A 139 1.45 13.95 14.75
C ARG A 139 2.06 12.57 14.56
N ILE A 140 2.30 12.20 13.30
CA ILE A 140 2.95 10.95 12.98
C ILE A 140 4.45 11.18 12.95
N VAL A 141 5.17 10.53 13.87
CA VAL A 141 6.65 10.50 13.88
C VAL A 141 7.10 9.06 13.85
N ASP A 142 7.73 8.66 12.76
CA ASP A 142 8.41 7.39 12.62
C ASP A 142 9.73 7.56 11.86
N ARG A 143 10.81 7.73 12.64
CA ARG A 143 12.17 7.91 12.11
C ARG A 143 12.69 6.67 11.39
N SER A 144 12.17 5.48 11.69
CA SER A 144 12.56 4.26 10.98
C SER A 144 12.02 4.26 9.54
N LEU A 145 10.96 5.02 9.31
CA LEU A 145 10.30 5.22 8.03
C LEU A 145 10.69 6.55 7.35
N GLY A 146 11.58 7.34 7.96
CA GLY A 146 11.92 8.69 7.48
C GLY A 146 10.78 9.71 7.65
N ILE A 147 9.77 9.39 8.48
CA ILE A 147 8.62 10.24 8.77
C ILE A 147 8.96 11.07 10.02
N ASP A 148 9.75 12.12 9.82
CA ASP A 148 10.08 13.11 10.85
C ASP A 148 10.33 14.45 10.17
N GLY A 149 9.26 15.24 10.02
CA GLY A 149 9.21 16.48 9.28
C GLY A 149 8.10 17.41 9.77
N GLU A 150 7.99 18.56 9.12
CA GLU A 150 6.90 19.52 9.34
C GLU A 150 5.67 19.12 8.52
N PHE A 151 4.48 19.57 8.96
CA PHE A 151 3.19 19.36 8.30
C PHE A 151 2.79 17.87 8.17
N LEU A 152 3.12 17.08 9.20
CA LEU A 152 2.79 15.65 9.29
C LEU A 152 1.58 15.37 10.19
N GLU A 153 0.86 16.42 10.56
CA GLU A 153 -0.32 16.35 11.40
C GLU A 153 -1.53 15.81 10.62
N VAL A 154 -2.17 14.78 11.16
CA VAL A 154 -3.48 14.30 10.72
C VAL A 154 -4.52 14.77 11.73
N LEU A 155 -5.48 15.55 11.25
CA LEU A 155 -6.57 16.08 12.06
C LEU A 155 -7.80 15.19 11.92
N VAL A 156 -8.41 14.87 13.06
CA VAL A 156 -9.67 14.12 13.13
C VAL A 156 -10.70 14.95 13.88
N SER A 157 -11.60 15.56 13.13
CA SER A 157 -12.72 16.35 13.65
C SER A 157 -13.98 15.50 13.71
N VAL A 158 -14.51 15.27 14.91
CA VAL A 158 -15.68 14.40 15.13
C VAL A 158 -16.92 15.25 15.43
N LYS A 159 -17.99 15.05 14.66
CA LYS A 159 -19.31 15.62 14.95
C LYS A 159 -19.87 14.95 16.20
N PRO A 160 -20.23 15.71 17.26
CA PRO A 160 -20.79 15.12 18.47
C PRO A 160 -22.00 14.25 18.15
N ALA A 161 -22.02 13.03 18.70
CA ALA A 161 -23.25 12.25 18.74
C ALA A 161 -24.30 13.03 19.53
N ARG A 162 -25.59 12.92 19.16
CA ARG A 162 -26.67 13.58 19.91
C ARG A 162 -26.62 13.11 21.36
N ALA A 163 -26.21 13.99 22.27
CA ALA A 163 -26.15 13.68 23.70
C ALA A 163 -27.54 13.78 24.34
N PRO A 164 -27.92 12.86 25.25
CA PRO A 164 -28.82 13.21 26.33
C PRO A 164 -28.10 14.21 27.24
N SER A 165 -28.79 15.28 27.64
CA SER A 165 -28.19 16.42 28.35
C SER A 165 -27.41 16.01 29.61
N ARG A 166 -26.20 16.57 29.79
CA ARG A 166 -25.69 17.13 31.07
C ARG A 166 -24.28 17.72 30.98
N THR A 167 -24.04 18.66 31.89
CA THR A 167 -23.09 19.78 31.85
C THR A 167 -21.88 19.61 32.80
N VAL A 168 -20.85 20.46 32.61
CA VAL A 168 -19.76 20.89 33.54
C VAL A 168 -18.46 20.05 33.52
N SER A 169 -17.23 20.57 33.69
CA SER A 169 -16.47 21.80 33.33
C SER A 169 -14.99 21.48 33.60
N SER A 170 -14.05 22.03 32.83
CA SER A 170 -12.61 21.75 32.90
C SER A 170 -11.84 22.65 33.89
N ARG A 171 -10.62 22.23 34.26
CA ARG A 171 -9.51 23.08 34.72
C ARG A 171 -8.22 22.61 34.05
N SER A 172 -7.43 23.58 33.57
CA SER A 172 -6.14 23.44 32.89
C SER A 172 -4.96 23.64 33.83
N MET A 173 -3.76 23.24 33.38
CA MET A 173 -2.47 23.60 33.96
C MET A 173 -1.44 23.71 32.82
N GLN A 174 -0.64 24.79 32.81
CA GLN A 174 0.41 25.11 31.81
C GLN A 174 1.80 24.54 32.21
N PRO A 175 2.75 24.44 31.27
CA PRO A 175 4.12 23.94 31.49
C PRO A 175 5.24 24.99 31.31
N ASP A 176 6.44 24.67 31.80
CA ASP A 176 7.69 25.44 31.64
C ASP A 176 8.55 24.89 30.49
N GLY A 177 9.16 25.79 29.71
CA GLY A 177 9.92 25.50 28.48
C GLY A 177 11.45 25.39 28.60
N ASN A 178 12.11 25.21 27.44
CA ASN A 178 13.53 25.54 27.17
C ASN A 178 13.82 25.43 25.63
N PRO A 179 14.98 25.85 25.07
CA PRO A 179 15.00 26.70 23.87
C PRO A 179 15.72 26.07 22.65
N ASP A 180 15.40 26.65 21.49
CA ASP A 180 16.29 27.15 20.45
C ASP A 180 17.57 26.36 20.07
N THR A 181 17.61 25.84 18.83
CA THR A 181 18.80 25.93 17.95
C THR A 181 18.44 25.77 16.47
N THR A 182 19.14 26.55 15.67
CA THR A 182 19.02 26.91 14.24
C THR A 182 19.69 25.96 13.24
N ASP A 183 19.29 26.15 11.96
CA ASP A 183 19.97 25.90 10.67
C ASP A 183 20.07 24.46 10.11
N VAL A 184 19.21 24.18 9.12
CA VAL A 184 19.34 23.03 8.18
C VAL A 184 19.13 23.53 6.73
N PRO A 185 19.90 23.03 5.73
CA PRO A 185 19.88 23.55 4.35
C PRO A 185 18.59 23.22 3.58
N GLN A 186 18.20 24.11 2.67
CA GLN A 186 17.01 24.02 1.81
C GLN A 186 16.97 22.74 0.93
N PRO A 187 15.88 21.96 0.90
CA PRO A 187 15.76 20.77 0.07
C PRO A 187 15.37 21.07 -1.39
N VAL A 188 15.78 20.16 -2.27
CA VAL A 188 15.47 20.13 -3.71
C VAL A 188 13.96 19.87 -3.92
N PRO A 189 13.28 20.51 -4.89
CA PRO A 189 11.85 20.34 -5.10
C PRO A 189 11.45 18.88 -5.38
N LEU A 190 10.55 18.34 -4.56
CA LEU A 190 9.98 16.98 -4.66
C LEU A 190 9.40 16.62 -6.03
N ARG A 191 8.96 17.64 -6.81
CA ARG A 191 8.34 17.46 -8.14
C ARG A 191 9.23 16.74 -9.14
N ASP A 192 10.56 16.84 -8.97
CA ASP A 192 11.54 16.26 -9.89
C ASP A 192 11.93 14.82 -9.50
N LEU A 193 11.44 14.33 -8.36
CA LEU A 193 11.75 13.02 -7.79
C LEU A 193 10.60 12.00 -7.91
N VAL A 194 9.40 12.44 -8.29
CA VAL A 194 8.20 11.60 -8.38
C VAL A 194 7.69 11.58 -9.83
N PRO A 195 7.58 10.40 -10.47
CA PRO A 195 6.97 10.28 -11.80
C PRO A 195 5.56 10.86 -11.80
N GLN A 196 5.30 11.84 -12.67
CA GLN A 196 3.95 12.37 -12.86
C GLN A 196 3.13 11.36 -13.66
N HIS A 197 2.29 10.58 -12.97
CA HIS A 197 1.30 9.75 -13.65
C HIS A 197 0.04 10.56 -13.95
N GLY A 198 -0.38 10.55 -15.22
CA GLY A 198 -1.67 11.07 -15.63
C GLY A 198 -2.80 10.24 -15.02
N TYR A 199 -3.91 10.91 -14.74
CA TYR A 199 -5.13 10.27 -14.27
C TYR A 199 -5.69 9.31 -15.33
N ASP A 200 -5.83 8.00 -15.04
CA ASP A 200 -6.44 7.02 -15.97
C ASP A 200 -7.98 6.94 -15.77
N PRO A 201 -8.80 7.46 -16.70
CA PRO A 201 -10.25 7.45 -16.60
C PRO A 201 -10.88 6.04 -16.59
N GLN A 202 -10.11 4.99 -16.92
CA GLN A 202 -10.59 3.61 -16.88
C GLN A 202 -10.69 3.09 -15.44
N LEU A 203 -9.84 3.57 -14.52
CA LEU A 203 -9.89 3.22 -13.10
C LEU A 203 -11.18 3.72 -12.42
N GLU A 204 -11.70 4.88 -12.83
CA GLU A 204 -12.97 5.42 -12.32
C GLU A 204 -14.19 4.56 -12.66
N ARG A 205 -14.21 3.97 -13.86
CA ARG A 205 -15.33 3.17 -14.33
C ARG A 205 -15.40 1.78 -13.68
N GLY A 206 -14.37 1.41 -12.91
CA GLY A 206 -14.24 0.07 -12.34
C GLY A 206 -14.08 -1.03 -13.40
N GLU A 207 -13.77 -0.66 -14.64
CA GLU A 207 -13.50 -1.58 -15.73
C GLU A 207 -12.09 -2.14 -15.57
N ASN A 208 -11.89 -3.43 -15.80
CA ASN A 208 -10.54 -3.99 -15.91
C ASN A 208 -10.06 -3.85 -17.37
N PRO A 209 -9.15 -2.91 -17.67
CA PRO A 209 -8.73 -2.67 -19.04
C PRO A 209 -7.88 -3.81 -19.61
N PHE A 210 -7.15 -4.53 -18.75
CA PHE A 210 -6.35 -5.67 -19.15
C PHE A 210 -7.23 -6.87 -19.52
N ALA A 211 -8.26 -7.16 -18.72
CA ALA A 211 -9.24 -8.19 -19.05
C ALA A 211 -10.00 -7.83 -20.35
N ALA A 212 -10.45 -6.58 -20.48
CA ALA A 212 -11.21 -6.12 -21.62
C ALA A 212 -10.41 -6.19 -22.93
N ARG A 213 -9.12 -5.82 -22.90
CA ARG A 213 -8.27 -5.78 -24.10
C ARG A 213 -7.53 -7.08 -24.38
N PHE A 214 -7.03 -7.73 -23.35
CA PHE A 214 -6.09 -8.84 -23.45
C PHE A 214 -6.61 -10.16 -22.86
N GLY A 215 -7.83 -10.20 -22.33
CA GLY A 215 -8.42 -11.39 -21.71
C GLY A 215 -8.62 -12.57 -22.66
N GLY A 216 -8.66 -12.32 -23.98
CA GLY A 216 -8.74 -13.36 -25.01
C GLY A 216 -7.39 -13.94 -25.44
N LEU A 217 -6.28 -13.40 -24.95
CA LEU A 217 -4.94 -13.86 -25.32
C LEU A 217 -4.56 -15.14 -24.57
N SER A 218 -3.79 -16.00 -25.23
CA SER A 218 -3.07 -17.08 -24.57
C SER A 218 -2.05 -16.52 -23.56
N ASP A 219 -1.54 -17.36 -22.67
CA ASP A 219 -0.55 -16.91 -21.68
C ASP A 219 0.79 -16.54 -22.32
N GLU A 220 1.09 -17.08 -23.50
CA GLU A 220 2.31 -16.75 -24.24
C GLU A 220 2.19 -15.40 -24.92
N GLU A 221 1.03 -15.13 -25.53
CA GLU A 221 0.72 -13.81 -26.06
C GLU A 221 0.64 -12.76 -24.95
N TRP A 222 0.13 -13.11 -23.77
CA TRP A 222 0.11 -12.21 -22.62
C TRP A 222 1.50 -11.90 -22.09
N LEU A 223 2.39 -12.89 -22.01
CA LEU A 223 3.80 -12.67 -21.70
C LEU A 223 4.43 -11.72 -22.72
N ALA A 224 4.19 -11.93 -24.02
CA ALA A 224 4.72 -11.05 -25.05
C ALA A 224 4.23 -9.59 -24.91
N VAL A 225 2.96 -9.38 -24.51
CA VAL A 225 2.44 -8.04 -24.21
C VAL A 225 3.12 -7.43 -22.99
N LEU A 226 3.32 -8.20 -21.92
CA LEU A 226 4.04 -7.73 -20.74
C LEU A 226 5.50 -7.38 -21.06
N GLU A 227 6.19 -8.19 -21.85
CA GLU A 227 7.57 -7.90 -22.28
C GLU A 227 7.64 -6.63 -23.13
N ARG A 228 6.68 -6.42 -24.05
CA ARG A 228 6.58 -5.15 -24.81
C ARG A 228 6.40 -3.94 -23.90
N SER A 229 5.72 -4.08 -22.77
CA SER A 229 5.49 -2.95 -21.84
C SER A 229 6.77 -2.40 -21.20
N LEU A 230 7.91 -3.11 -21.30
CA LEU A 230 9.21 -2.59 -20.90
C LEU A 230 9.63 -1.35 -21.72
N GLU A 231 9.21 -1.27 -22.98
CA GLU A 231 9.58 -0.21 -23.91
C GLU A 231 8.37 0.63 -24.36
N GLU A 232 7.16 0.07 -24.29
CA GLU A 232 5.91 0.70 -24.70
C GLU A 232 5.01 0.99 -23.48
N PRO A 233 5.01 2.22 -22.93
CA PRO A 233 4.16 2.58 -21.79
C PRO A 233 2.66 2.47 -22.08
N ARG A 234 2.28 2.46 -23.36
CA ARG A 234 0.89 2.32 -23.82
C ARG A 234 0.79 1.31 -24.95
N ILE A 235 0.07 0.22 -24.72
CA ILE A 235 -0.14 -0.86 -25.69
C ILE A 235 -1.63 -0.96 -25.97
N GLU A 236 -2.00 -0.79 -27.24
CA GLU A 236 -3.39 -0.97 -27.71
C GLU A 236 -4.43 -0.14 -26.93
N GLY A 237 -4.03 1.06 -26.52
CA GLY A 237 -4.88 2.00 -25.81
C GLY A 237 -4.87 1.88 -24.29
N VAL A 238 -4.26 0.83 -23.74
CA VAL A 238 -4.10 0.58 -22.29
C VAL A 238 -2.72 1.08 -21.84
N GLU A 239 -2.68 1.84 -20.74
CA GLU A 239 -1.44 2.26 -20.10
C GLU A 239 -0.92 1.14 -19.20
N PHE A 240 0.39 0.85 -19.27
CA PHE A 240 1.01 -0.22 -18.49
C PHE A 240 1.82 0.35 -17.33
N PRO A 241 1.90 -0.37 -16.19
CA PRO A 241 2.77 0.02 -15.09
C PRO A 241 4.21 0.23 -15.52
N GLY A 242 4.85 1.27 -14.97
CA GLY A 242 6.28 1.50 -15.14
C GLY A 242 7.14 0.42 -14.47
N PHE A 243 8.44 0.53 -14.70
CA PHE A 243 9.45 -0.38 -14.14
C PHE A 243 10.48 0.41 -13.34
N PRO A 244 10.95 -0.11 -12.19
CA PRO A 244 12.10 0.48 -11.51
C PRO A 244 13.36 0.35 -12.36
N GLU A 245 14.40 1.13 -12.06
CA GLU A 245 15.69 0.97 -12.72
C GLU A 245 16.24 -0.46 -12.57
N THR A 246 16.98 -0.93 -13.59
CA THR A 246 17.57 -2.27 -13.64
C THR A 246 18.34 -2.63 -12.37
N ALA A 247 19.15 -1.69 -11.86
CA ALA A 247 19.95 -1.90 -10.66
C ALA A 247 19.09 -2.14 -9.41
N LEU A 248 17.92 -1.50 -9.32
CA LEU A 248 16.98 -1.71 -8.22
C LEU A 248 16.27 -3.06 -8.36
N GLN A 249 15.84 -3.45 -9.57
CA GLN A 249 15.26 -4.77 -9.82
C GLN A 249 16.23 -5.90 -9.42
N GLN A 250 17.48 -5.80 -9.90
CA GLN A 250 18.54 -6.78 -9.59
C GLN A 250 18.85 -6.84 -8.09
N ARG A 251 18.79 -5.71 -7.38
CA ARG A 251 18.97 -5.68 -5.92
C ARG A 251 17.84 -6.38 -5.18
N ILE A 252 16.59 -6.25 -5.65
CA ILE A 252 15.42 -6.81 -4.98
C ILE A 252 15.32 -8.31 -5.19
N HIS A 253 15.56 -8.81 -6.41
CA HIS A 253 15.30 -10.22 -6.76
C HIS A 253 16.28 -10.81 -7.79
N GLY A 254 17.46 -10.23 -7.96
CA GLY A 254 18.57 -10.80 -8.75
C GLY A 254 18.47 -10.69 -10.28
N HIS A 255 17.32 -10.28 -10.81
CA HIS A 255 17.06 -10.19 -12.26
C HIS A 255 16.46 -8.83 -12.63
N SER A 256 16.25 -8.58 -13.93
CA SER A 256 15.59 -7.36 -14.41
C SER A 256 14.85 -7.60 -15.73
N GLY A 257 13.86 -6.76 -16.03
CA GLY A 257 13.22 -6.70 -17.34
C GLY A 257 12.50 -7.99 -17.73
N ALA A 258 12.74 -8.49 -18.94
CA ALA A 258 12.02 -9.63 -19.50
C ALA A 258 12.14 -10.90 -18.65
N ASP A 259 13.32 -11.19 -18.08
CA ASP A 259 13.51 -12.38 -17.23
C ASP A 259 12.65 -12.31 -15.96
N SER A 260 12.46 -11.09 -15.43
CA SER A 260 11.62 -10.85 -14.25
C SER A 260 10.14 -11.08 -14.56
N LEU A 261 9.70 -10.73 -15.77
CA LEU A 261 8.34 -10.96 -16.26
C LEU A 261 8.09 -12.43 -16.61
N ARG A 262 9.06 -13.13 -17.20
CA ARG A 262 8.96 -14.57 -17.48
C ARG A 262 8.77 -15.37 -16.21
N GLU A 263 9.54 -15.07 -15.16
CA GLU A 263 9.36 -15.71 -13.86
C GLU A 263 7.98 -15.41 -13.26
N ALA A 264 7.55 -14.14 -13.29
CA ALA A 264 6.23 -13.75 -12.79
C ALA A 264 5.09 -14.46 -13.54
N VAL A 265 5.17 -14.58 -14.87
CA VAL A 265 4.19 -15.28 -15.68
C VAL A 265 4.21 -16.78 -15.43
N ALA A 266 5.39 -17.40 -15.26
CA ALA A 266 5.49 -18.82 -14.91
C ALA A 266 4.78 -19.11 -13.58
N PHE A 267 5.01 -18.28 -12.56
CA PHE A 267 4.33 -18.40 -11.27
C PHE A 267 2.83 -18.13 -11.37
N TYR A 268 2.43 -17.12 -12.14
CA TYR A 268 1.02 -16.82 -12.42
C TYR A 268 0.29 -18.01 -13.05
N ARG A 269 0.87 -18.63 -14.10
CA ARG A 269 0.31 -19.82 -14.77
C ARG A 269 0.11 -20.95 -13.76
N PHE A 270 1.13 -21.20 -12.93
CA PHE A 270 1.05 -22.19 -11.86
C PHE A 270 -0.09 -21.89 -10.88
N CYS A 271 -0.19 -20.66 -10.38
CA CYS A 271 -1.23 -20.26 -9.44
C CYS A 271 -2.63 -20.47 -10.03
N ARG A 272 -2.87 -19.93 -11.23
CA ARG A 272 -4.17 -20.03 -11.91
C ARG A 272 -4.58 -21.48 -12.12
N ASP A 273 -3.69 -22.32 -12.62
CA ASP A 273 -4.02 -23.71 -12.95
C ASP A 273 -4.33 -24.57 -11.72
N ASN A 274 -3.98 -24.10 -10.51
CA ASN A 274 -4.09 -24.87 -9.27
C ASN A 274 -5.04 -24.26 -8.22
N THR A 275 -5.67 -23.11 -8.48
CA THR A 275 -6.45 -22.39 -7.46
C THR A 275 -7.81 -21.92 -7.96
N TYR A 276 -7.87 -20.78 -8.65
CA TYR A 276 -9.10 -20.15 -9.12
C TYR A 276 -9.39 -20.45 -10.58
N ARG A 277 -10.65 -20.27 -11.00
CA ARG A 277 -11.05 -20.31 -12.40
C ARG A 277 -11.73 -19.00 -12.78
N THR A 278 -11.52 -18.58 -14.02
CA THR A 278 -12.20 -17.43 -14.63
C THR A 278 -13.26 -17.91 -15.64
N PRO A 279 -14.44 -17.27 -15.70
CA PRO A 279 -14.94 -16.30 -14.73
C PRO A 279 -15.31 -16.99 -13.40
N ALA A 280 -15.05 -16.29 -12.29
CA ALA A 280 -15.42 -16.79 -10.96
C ALA A 280 -16.96 -16.86 -10.82
N PRO A 281 -17.51 -17.89 -10.15
CA PRO A 281 -18.94 -17.96 -9.87
C PRO A 281 -19.29 -16.95 -8.77
N GLU A 282 -20.03 -15.90 -9.14
CA GLU A 282 -20.56 -14.80 -8.30
C GLU A 282 -19.51 -13.90 -7.61
N GLY A 283 -19.42 -12.64 -8.07
CA GLY A 283 -18.59 -11.60 -7.47
C GLY A 283 -17.18 -11.47 -8.06
N GLU A 284 -16.52 -10.34 -7.79
CA GLU A 284 -15.14 -10.09 -8.20
C GLU A 284 -14.21 -10.69 -7.14
N LEU A 285 -13.33 -11.61 -7.55
CA LEU A 285 -12.31 -12.19 -6.67
C LEU A 285 -11.35 -11.09 -6.21
N ARG A 286 -10.82 -11.25 -5.00
CA ARG A 286 -9.76 -10.42 -4.44
C ARG A 286 -8.46 -11.20 -4.32
N PHE A 287 -7.39 -10.55 -4.70
CA PHE A 287 -6.03 -11.06 -4.77
C PHE A 287 -5.11 -10.26 -3.86
N LEU A 288 -4.19 -10.93 -3.18
CA LEU A 288 -3.11 -10.32 -2.41
C LEU A 288 -1.75 -10.91 -2.81
N ASP A 289 -0.86 -10.06 -3.31
CA ASP A 289 0.57 -10.33 -3.49
C ASP A 289 1.30 -10.02 -2.17
N PHE A 290 1.67 -11.04 -1.40
CA PHE A 290 2.29 -10.90 -0.08
C PHE A 290 3.83 -10.89 -0.21
N GLY A 291 4.44 -9.77 0.19
CA GLY A 291 5.83 -9.42 -0.12
C GLY A 291 5.97 -8.92 -1.56
N ALA A 292 5.12 -7.96 -1.93
CA ALA A 292 4.93 -7.55 -3.32
C ALA A 292 6.18 -6.89 -3.96
N GLY A 293 7.12 -6.38 -3.16
CA GLY A 293 8.24 -5.59 -3.63
C GLY A 293 7.75 -4.40 -4.46
N TRP A 294 8.19 -4.31 -5.71
CA TRP A 294 7.73 -3.31 -6.69
C TRP A 294 6.50 -3.76 -7.51
N GLY A 295 5.76 -4.76 -7.03
CA GLY A 295 4.54 -5.29 -7.63
C GLY A 295 4.77 -6.21 -8.83
N ARG A 296 5.95 -6.81 -8.97
CA ARG A 296 6.34 -7.63 -10.13
C ARG A 296 5.36 -8.79 -10.35
N ILE A 297 5.09 -9.54 -9.28
CA ILE A 297 4.25 -10.73 -9.31
C ILE A 297 2.80 -10.35 -9.61
N SER A 298 2.33 -9.22 -9.10
CA SER A 298 0.98 -8.69 -9.37
C SER A 298 0.69 -8.43 -10.86
N ARG A 299 1.70 -8.13 -11.69
CA ARG A 299 1.50 -7.69 -13.11
C ARG A 299 0.70 -8.67 -13.97
N PRO A 300 1.06 -9.97 -14.08
CA PRO A 300 0.28 -10.91 -14.87
C PRO A 300 -1.15 -11.12 -14.33
N PHE A 301 -1.39 -10.94 -13.03
CA PHE A 301 -2.72 -11.07 -12.41
C PHE A 301 -3.65 -9.90 -12.74
N MET A 302 -3.14 -8.76 -13.23
CA MET A 302 -3.97 -7.63 -13.64
C MET A 302 -4.97 -7.99 -14.75
N ARG A 303 -4.68 -9.03 -15.54
CA ARG A 303 -5.59 -9.57 -16.55
C ARG A 303 -6.82 -10.28 -15.95
N ASP A 304 -6.65 -10.92 -14.79
CA ASP A 304 -7.67 -11.80 -14.22
C ASP A 304 -8.45 -11.13 -13.09
N PHE A 305 -7.82 -10.20 -12.37
CA PHE A 305 -8.39 -9.50 -11.23
C PHE A 305 -8.61 -8.04 -11.59
N GLY A 306 -9.77 -7.49 -11.24
CA GLY A 306 -10.04 -6.07 -11.45
C GLY A 306 -9.20 -5.20 -10.52
N PRO A 307 -8.92 -3.93 -10.89
CA PRO A 307 -8.16 -3.01 -10.04
C PRO A 307 -8.72 -2.88 -8.61
N SER A 308 -10.04 -3.01 -8.45
CA SER A 308 -10.72 -2.94 -7.15
C SER A 308 -10.52 -4.16 -6.26
N GLY A 309 -9.99 -5.25 -6.82
CA GLY A 309 -9.70 -6.52 -6.17
C GLY A 309 -8.21 -6.88 -6.12
N LEU A 310 -7.31 -6.01 -6.61
CA LEU A 310 -5.86 -6.24 -6.64
C LEU A 310 -5.16 -5.53 -5.48
N TYR A 311 -4.48 -6.31 -4.64
CA TYR A 311 -3.73 -5.80 -3.50
C TYR A 311 -2.31 -6.36 -3.48
N GLY A 312 -1.38 -5.56 -2.96
CA GLY A 312 -0.03 -6.01 -2.61
C GLY A 312 0.30 -5.62 -1.18
N TYR A 313 0.97 -6.47 -0.41
CA TYR A 313 1.48 -6.14 0.92
C TYR A 313 3.00 -6.09 0.87
N GLU A 314 3.60 -4.98 1.31
CA GLU A 314 5.05 -4.80 1.28
C GLU A 314 5.54 -4.10 2.57
N PRO A 315 6.37 -4.77 3.39
CA PRO A 315 6.86 -4.19 4.63
C PRO A 315 8.03 -3.20 4.46
N ASN A 316 8.72 -3.20 3.33
CA ASN A 316 9.73 -2.20 3.03
C ASN A 316 9.08 -0.95 2.42
N LEU A 317 9.07 0.16 3.17
CA LEU A 317 8.44 1.40 2.72
C LEU A 317 8.99 1.94 1.39
N LEU A 318 10.29 1.78 1.12
CA LEU A 318 10.87 2.19 -0.15
C LEU A 318 10.27 1.38 -1.30
N PHE A 319 10.20 0.05 -1.15
CA PHE A 319 9.64 -0.83 -2.18
C PHE A 319 8.14 -0.59 -2.36
N CYS A 320 7.39 -0.42 -1.25
CA CYS A 320 5.98 -0.08 -1.31
C CYS A 320 5.75 1.26 -2.02
N SER A 321 6.57 2.28 -1.74
CA SER A 321 6.47 3.59 -2.38
C SER A 321 6.77 3.52 -3.88
N VAL A 322 7.81 2.77 -4.27
CA VAL A 322 8.13 2.50 -5.68
C VAL A 322 6.98 1.76 -6.38
N ALA A 323 6.39 0.76 -5.72
CA ALA A 323 5.26 0.01 -6.27
C ALA A 323 4.04 0.92 -6.52
N ARG A 324 3.68 1.77 -5.53
CA ARG A 324 2.59 2.74 -5.63
C ARG A 324 2.82 3.75 -6.74
N ALA A 325 4.05 4.25 -6.85
CA ALA A 325 4.41 5.21 -7.89
C ALA A 325 4.26 4.59 -9.29
N LEU A 326 4.73 3.35 -9.48
CA LEU A 326 4.82 2.75 -10.81
C LEU A 326 3.57 2.00 -11.28
N ASN A 327 2.71 1.55 -10.37
CA ASN A 327 1.58 0.70 -10.71
C ASN A 327 0.28 1.19 -10.06
N PRO A 328 -0.52 2.02 -10.78
CA PRO A 328 -1.77 2.58 -10.25
C PRO A 328 -2.93 1.56 -10.22
N TYR A 329 -2.76 0.36 -10.80
CA TYR A 329 -3.80 -0.65 -10.89
C TYR A 329 -3.86 -1.59 -9.67
N VAL A 330 -2.87 -1.51 -8.76
CA VAL A 330 -2.76 -2.36 -7.59
C VAL A 330 -2.74 -1.51 -6.32
N CYS A 331 -3.59 -1.86 -5.35
CA CYS A 331 -3.61 -1.21 -4.05
C CYS A 331 -2.49 -1.78 -3.16
N PHE A 332 -1.35 -1.10 -3.08
CA PHE A 332 -0.25 -1.51 -2.21
C PHE A 332 -0.45 -1.04 -0.77
N LEU A 333 -0.56 -2.01 0.14
CA LEU A 333 -0.63 -1.89 1.58
C LEU A 333 0.78 -1.94 2.16
N HIS A 334 1.13 -0.94 2.97
CA HIS A 334 2.36 -0.97 3.76
C HIS A 334 2.04 -1.52 5.15
N GLY A 335 2.95 -2.31 5.72
CA GLY A 335 2.83 -2.82 7.09
C GLY A 335 4.18 -3.25 7.67
N GLY A 336 4.18 -3.91 8.84
CA GLY A 336 5.40 -4.37 9.49
C GLY A 336 5.96 -5.67 8.90
N ARG A 337 7.24 -5.98 9.19
CA ARG A 337 7.86 -7.30 8.91
C ARG A 337 7.30 -8.41 9.79
N VAL A 338 6.75 -8.03 10.95
CA VAL A 338 6.07 -8.91 11.90
C VAL A 338 4.55 -8.67 11.79
N PRO A 339 3.73 -9.74 11.79
CA PRO A 339 2.27 -9.61 11.71
C PRO A 339 1.71 -8.81 12.88
N SER A 340 0.76 -7.92 12.59
CA SER A 340 0.11 -7.05 13.57
C SER A 340 -1.42 -7.19 13.58
N ASN A 341 -1.96 -8.18 12.86
CA ASN A 341 -3.39 -8.32 12.57
C ASN A 341 -3.97 -7.13 11.80
N SER A 342 -3.15 -6.51 10.96
CA SER A 342 -3.52 -5.39 10.09
C SER A 342 -4.31 -5.81 8.86
N LEU A 343 -4.15 -7.06 8.41
CA LEU A 343 -4.92 -7.58 7.29
C LEU A 343 -6.37 -7.84 7.74
N PRO A 344 -7.39 -7.38 6.98
CA PRO A 344 -8.77 -7.71 7.29
C PRO A 344 -8.98 -9.23 7.34
N ARG A 345 -10.03 -9.70 8.02
CA ARG A 345 -10.32 -11.14 8.12
C ARG A 345 -11.33 -11.56 7.05
N GLY A 346 -11.15 -12.73 6.45
CA GLY A 346 -12.12 -13.35 5.53
C GLY A 346 -12.44 -12.52 4.28
N TRP A 347 -11.49 -11.73 3.78
CA TRP A 347 -11.72 -10.72 2.75
C TRP A 347 -11.03 -10.99 1.42
N VAL A 348 -10.04 -11.90 1.38
CA VAL A 348 -9.26 -12.21 0.18
C VAL A 348 -9.51 -13.64 -0.30
N ASP A 349 -9.52 -13.85 -1.61
CA ASP A 349 -9.82 -15.12 -2.26
C ASP A 349 -8.55 -15.89 -2.61
N LEU A 350 -7.51 -15.17 -3.01
CA LEU A 350 -6.19 -15.70 -3.35
C LEU A 350 -5.09 -14.84 -2.71
N VAL A 351 -4.23 -15.47 -1.92
CA VAL A 351 -2.94 -14.93 -1.51
C VAL A 351 -1.85 -15.64 -2.32
N VAL A 352 -0.93 -14.89 -2.90
CA VAL A 352 0.31 -15.44 -3.45
C VAL A 352 1.50 -14.82 -2.72
N SER A 353 2.57 -15.59 -2.55
CA SER A 353 3.82 -15.08 -1.98
C SER A 353 5.00 -15.74 -2.66
N TRP A 354 5.72 -14.96 -3.45
CA TRP A 354 6.90 -15.40 -4.16
C TRP A 354 8.16 -15.00 -3.41
N SER A 355 8.99 -15.99 -3.06
CA SER A 355 10.32 -15.79 -2.48
C SER A 355 10.32 -14.95 -1.20
N VAL A 356 9.29 -15.10 -0.36
CA VAL A 356 9.25 -14.51 0.99
C VAL A 356 9.54 -15.57 2.04
N PHE A 357 8.84 -16.71 1.98
CA PHE A 357 9.02 -17.83 2.89
C PHE A 357 10.37 -18.55 2.72
N SER A 358 11.13 -18.22 1.68
CA SER A 358 12.56 -18.56 1.53
C SER A 358 13.49 -17.73 2.42
N HIS A 359 12.97 -16.74 3.15
CA HIS A 359 13.78 -15.82 3.96
C HIS A 359 13.29 -15.64 5.40
N LEU A 360 12.19 -16.27 5.79
CA LEU A 360 11.64 -16.12 7.13
C LEU A 360 12.20 -17.18 8.10
N PRO A 361 12.49 -16.84 9.36
CA PRO A 361 12.67 -17.84 10.41
C PRO A 361 11.35 -18.56 10.69
N GLU A 362 11.42 -19.78 11.22
CA GLU A 362 10.25 -20.65 11.41
C GLU A 362 9.12 -19.98 12.20
N TRP A 363 9.45 -19.26 13.27
CA TRP A 363 8.47 -18.59 14.12
C TRP A 363 7.71 -17.50 13.36
N LEU A 364 8.39 -16.76 12.48
CA LEU A 364 7.81 -15.66 11.71
C LEU A 364 7.01 -16.19 10.52
N ALA A 365 7.51 -17.23 9.85
CA ALA A 365 6.75 -17.97 8.84
C ALA A 365 5.42 -18.49 9.41
N ARG A 366 5.46 -19.10 10.62
CA ARG A 366 4.26 -19.54 11.34
C ARG A 366 3.32 -18.36 11.64
N ALA A 367 3.85 -17.26 12.18
CA ALA A 367 3.04 -16.10 12.53
C ALA A 367 2.33 -15.48 11.30
N TRP A 368 3.03 -15.38 10.17
CA TRP A 368 2.44 -14.91 8.92
C TRP A 368 1.39 -15.88 8.37
N LEU A 369 1.64 -17.19 8.42
CA LEU A 369 0.63 -18.18 8.02
C LEU A 369 -0.67 -18.05 8.83
N VAL A 370 -0.59 -17.68 10.11
CA VAL A 370 -1.77 -17.42 10.95
C VAL A 370 -2.56 -16.19 10.45
N GLU A 371 -1.89 -15.07 10.18
CA GLU A 371 -2.57 -13.86 9.70
C GLU A 371 -3.11 -14.04 8.28
N LEU A 372 -2.36 -14.67 7.37
CA LEU A 372 -2.79 -14.99 6.01
C LEU A 372 -3.98 -15.96 6.00
N HIS A 373 -3.97 -16.98 6.86
CA HIS A 373 -5.13 -17.87 7.05
C HIS A 373 -6.37 -17.09 7.51
N ALA A 374 -6.21 -16.16 8.46
CA ALA A 374 -7.32 -15.33 8.94
C ALA A 374 -7.85 -14.39 7.86
N ALA A 375 -6.97 -13.88 7.00
CA ALA A 375 -7.31 -12.99 5.89
C ALA A 375 -8.12 -13.69 4.79
N LEU A 376 -7.82 -14.96 4.50
CA LEU A 376 -8.52 -15.72 3.47
C LEU A 376 -9.99 -15.94 3.82
N ARG A 377 -10.90 -15.79 2.85
CA ARG A 377 -12.27 -16.29 2.99
C ARG A 377 -12.28 -17.84 3.07
N PRO A 378 -13.33 -18.46 3.65
CA PRO A 378 -13.53 -19.91 3.50
C PRO A 378 -13.51 -20.33 2.02
N GLY A 379 -12.80 -21.39 1.68
CA GLY A 379 -12.55 -21.83 0.31
C GLY A 379 -11.44 -21.07 -0.44
N GLY A 380 -10.84 -20.03 0.17
CA GLY A 380 -9.75 -19.25 -0.41
C GLY A 380 -8.41 -20.00 -0.44
N TRP A 381 -7.49 -19.51 -1.28
CA TRP A 381 -6.22 -20.15 -1.59
C TRP A 381 -5.02 -19.33 -1.14
N CYS A 382 -3.97 -19.99 -0.67
CA CYS A 382 -2.67 -19.39 -0.41
C CYS A 382 -1.59 -20.19 -1.16
N VAL A 383 -0.84 -19.53 -2.03
CA VAL A 383 0.27 -20.14 -2.77
C VAL A 383 1.57 -19.48 -2.32
N ILE A 384 2.46 -20.24 -1.72
CA ILE A 384 3.73 -19.73 -1.20
C ILE A 384 4.89 -20.49 -1.85
N THR A 385 6.01 -19.82 -2.07
CA THR A 385 7.26 -20.46 -2.48
C THR A 385 8.34 -20.37 -1.42
N SER A 386 9.24 -21.34 -1.42
CA SER A 386 10.43 -21.34 -0.58
C SER A 386 11.59 -22.07 -1.27
N TRP A 387 12.79 -21.95 -0.72
CA TRP A 387 13.87 -22.85 -1.11
C TRP A 387 13.60 -24.24 -0.54
N GLY A 388 14.04 -25.25 -1.29
CA GLY A 388 13.89 -26.65 -0.92
C GLY A 388 15.13 -27.46 -1.24
N ARG A 389 14.97 -28.78 -1.32
CA ARG A 389 16.08 -29.72 -1.50
C ARG A 389 16.98 -29.38 -2.71
N ARG A 390 16.39 -29.01 -3.84
CA ARG A 390 17.14 -28.72 -5.07
C ARG A 390 18.14 -27.57 -4.90
N PHE A 391 17.77 -26.56 -4.10
CA PHE A 391 18.68 -25.47 -3.78
C PHE A 391 19.84 -25.94 -2.90
N LEU A 392 19.58 -26.80 -1.91
CA LEU A 392 20.64 -27.41 -1.11
C LEU A 392 21.58 -28.31 -1.93
N GLU A 393 21.06 -29.04 -2.92
CA GLU A 393 21.87 -29.85 -3.84
C GLU A 393 22.79 -28.96 -4.70
N LEU A 394 22.26 -27.84 -5.22
CA LEU A 394 23.05 -26.83 -5.91
C LEU A 394 24.15 -26.23 -5.00
N LEU A 395 23.80 -25.87 -3.76
CA LEU A 395 24.78 -25.34 -2.80
C LEU A 395 25.87 -26.36 -2.46
N ARG A 396 25.54 -27.66 -2.40
CA ARG A 396 26.54 -28.72 -2.18
C ARG A 396 27.50 -28.80 -3.37
N GLU A 397 27.00 -28.76 -4.59
CA GLU A 397 27.85 -28.77 -5.80
C GLU A 397 28.77 -27.54 -5.86
N GLU A 398 28.25 -26.36 -5.52
CA GLU A 398 29.04 -25.13 -5.45
C GLU A 398 30.04 -25.17 -4.29
N GLN A 399 29.69 -25.73 -3.12
CA GLN A 399 30.63 -25.94 -2.01
C GLN A 399 31.79 -26.86 -2.42
N GLU A 400 31.51 -27.99 -3.05
CA GLU A 400 32.56 -28.89 -3.56
C GLU A 400 33.45 -28.22 -4.61
N LYS A 401 32.87 -27.39 -5.47
CA LYS A 401 33.61 -26.62 -6.47
C LYS A 401 34.53 -25.61 -5.80
N ARG A 402 34.05 -24.90 -4.77
CA ARG A 402 34.85 -23.97 -3.96
C ARG A 402 36.00 -24.68 -3.23
N ASP A 403 35.74 -25.82 -2.62
CA ASP A 403 36.73 -26.60 -1.88
C ASP A 403 37.85 -27.14 -2.79
N ARG A 404 37.56 -27.35 -4.08
CA ARG A 404 38.55 -27.68 -5.13
C ARG A 404 39.28 -26.44 -5.69
N GLY A 405 39.05 -25.25 -5.14
CA GLY A 405 39.65 -23.98 -5.57
C GLY A 405 38.97 -23.30 -6.75
N GLY A 406 37.73 -23.70 -7.10
CA GLY A 406 36.93 -23.07 -8.15
C GLY A 406 36.21 -21.81 -7.68
N SER A 407 35.96 -20.88 -8.61
CA SER A 407 35.14 -19.69 -8.36
C SER A 407 33.64 -20.03 -8.39
N ILE A 408 32.88 -19.49 -7.44
CA ILE A 408 31.43 -19.69 -7.30
C ILE A 408 30.69 -18.36 -7.31
N HIS A 409 29.37 -18.39 -7.49
CA HIS A 409 28.56 -17.17 -7.44
C HIS A 409 28.54 -16.59 -6.02
N TRP A 410 28.72 -15.27 -5.88
CA TRP A 410 28.86 -14.59 -4.59
C TRP A 410 27.70 -14.87 -3.62
N TYR A 411 26.47 -14.96 -4.13
CA TYR A 411 25.31 -15.27 -3.30
C TYR A 411 25.39 -16.69 -2.71
N TYR A 412 25.83 -17.67 -3.50
CA TYR A 412 26.00 -19.04 -3.00
C TYR A 412 27.11 -19.11 -1.96
N GLU A 413 28.18 -18.33 -2.13
CA GLU A 413 29.24 -18.22 -1.13
C GLU A 413 28.69 -17.74 0.22
N ILE A 414 27.89 -16.67 0.22
CA ILE A 414 27.23 -16.14 1.42
C ILE A 414 26.34 -17.19 2.08
N VAL A 415 25.48 -17.86 1.30
CA VAL A 415 24.55 -18.86 1.86
C VAL A 415 25.31 -20.07 2.40
N ILE A 416 26.34 -20.54 1.69
CA ILE A 416 27.20 -21.65 2.16
C ILE A 416 27.88 -21.29 3.48
N ASP A 417 28.43 -20.08 3.60
CA ASP A 417 29.10 -19.65 4.83
C ASP A 417 28.13 -19.55 6.01
N ARG A 418 26.89 -19.11 5.77
CA ARG A 418 25.82 -19.09 6.78
C ARG A 418 25.38 -20.48 7.20
N PHE A 419 25.20 -21.39 6.23
CA PHE A 419 24.73 -22.75 6.49
C PHE A 419 25.83 -23.66 7.05
N GLY A 420 27.09 -23.37 6.75
CA GLY A 420 28.24 -24.19 7.12
C GLY A 420 28.27 -25.51 6.33
N ASP A 421 28.07 -26.62 7.03
CA ASP A 421 28.04 -27.94 6.40
C ASP A 421 26.72 -28.15 5.63
N VAL A 422 26.75 -27.96 4.31
CA VAL A 422 25.58 -28.10 3.43
C VAL A 422 25.09 -29.56 3.38
N SER A 423 25.99 -30.54 3.52
CA SER A 423 25.59 -31.96 3.57
C SER A 423 24.76 -32.25 4.82
N ALA A 424 25.16 -31.72 5.97
CA ALA A 424 24.35 -31.81 7.18
C ALA A 424 22.98 -31.13 7.05
N ARG A 425 22.88 -30.04 6.26
CA ARG A 425 21.59 -29.39 5.93
C ARG A 425 20.72 -30.22 5.01
N LEU A 426 21.29 -30.92 4.03
CA LEU A 426 20.55 -31.90 3.23
C LEU A 426 19.96 -33.01 4.10
N ASP A 427 20.76 -33.55 5.04
CA ASP A 427 20.28 -34.58 5.97
C ASP A 427 19.18 -34.04 6.90
N ALA A 428 19.29 -32.79 7.36
CA ALA A 428 18.26 -32.12 8.16
C ALA A 428 16.96 -31.92 7.37
N HIS A 429 17.06 -31.51 6.11
CA HIS A 429 15.92 -31.39 5.21
C HIS A 429 15.21 -32.73 5.03
N ASP A 430 15.96 -33.83 4.84
CA ASP A 430 15.40 -35.18 4.67
C ASP A 430 14.72 -35.72 5.92
N ARG A 431 15.10 -35.21 7.11
CA ARG A 431 14.38 -35.45 8.37
C ARG A 431 13.16 -34.55 8.56
N GLY A 432 12.90 -33.62 7.64
CA GLY A 432 11.78 -32.68 7.73
C GLY A 432 12.02 -31.50 8.66
N GLU A 433 13.27 -31.12 8.89
CA GLU A 433 13.61 -29.95 9.70
C GLU A 433 13.37 -28.64 8.92
N TYR A 434 13.05 -27.56 9.64
CA TYR A 434 13.05 -26.21 9.09
C TYR A 434 14.46 -25.67 9.22
N ILE A 435 15.10 -25.34 8.11
CA ILE A 435 16.49 -24.88 8.12
C ILE A 435 16.47 -23.37 7.94
N TYR A 436 17.10 -22.65 8.84
CA TYR A 436 17.23 -21.21 8.78
C TYR A 436 18.66 -20.81 9.14
N ALA A 437 19.19 -19.83 8.43
CA ALA A 437 20.35 -19.08 8.87
C ALA A 437 20.11 -17.59 8.70
N ASP A 438 20.47 -16.85 9.74
CA ASP A 438 20.19 -15.42 9.86
C ASP A 438 21.12 -14.59 8.96
N ASP A 439 20.58 -13.55 8.33
CA ASP A 439 21.34 -12.60 7.49
C ASP A 439 21.71 -11.35 8.30
N THR A 440 20.71 -10.77 8.96
CA THR A 440 20.72 -9.40 9.47
C THR A 440 21.09 -9.29 10.95
N GLY A 441 21.13 -10.40 11.68
CA GLY A 441 21.43 -10.43 13.13
C GLY A 441 20.25 -9.98 14.01
N ASP A 442 19.15 -9.53 13.40
CA ASP A 442 17.89 -9.19 14.07
C ASP A 442 16.95 -10.39 14.23
N GLY A 443 17.26 -11.52 13.59
CA GLY A 443 16.46 -12.74 13.66
C GLY A 443 15.12 -12.66 12.93
N GLU A 444 14.95 -11.72 11.99
CA GLU A 444 13.71 -11.53 11.22
C GLU A 444 13.88 -11.75 9.69
N TYR A 445 15.12 -11.85 9.20
CA TYR A 445 15.41 -12.07 7.78
C TYR A 445 16.69 -12.89 7.57
N GLY A 446 16.62 -13.90 6.70
CA GLY A 446 17.71 -14.85 6.50
C GLY A 446 17.54 -15.69 5.23
N ASP A 447 18.15 -16.86 5.23
CA ASP A 447 17.94 -17.89 4.20
C ASP A 447 17.26 -19.10 4.86
N ALA A 448 16.10 -19.47 4.34
CA ALA A 448 15.25 -20.54 4.86
C ALA A 448 15.05 -21.64 3.81
N ILE A 449 15.17 -22.90 4.23
CA ILE A 449 14.80 -24.09 3.45
C ILE A 449 13.60 -24.75 4.12
N VAL A 450 12.52 -24.89 3.37
CA VAL A 450 11.24 -25.41 3.89
C VAL A 450 10.83 -26.64 3.11
N SER A 451 10.88 -27.79 3.79
CA SER A 451 10.32 -29.04 3.26
C SER A 451 8.81 -29.10 3.44
N GLU A 452 8.12 -29.93 2.64
CA GLU A 452 6.71 -30.22 2.85
C GLU A 452 6.43 -30.73 4.28
N VAL A 453 7.32 -31.57 4.83
CA VAL A 453 7.20 -32.13 6.18
C VAL A 453 7.25 -31.02 7.23
N ALA A 454 8.21 -30.09 7.10
CA ALA A 454 8.32 -28.93 7.99
C ALA A 454 7.08 -28.04 7.90
N LEU A 455 6.60 -27.76 6.68
CA LEU A 455 5.39 -26.95 6.50
C LEU A 455 4.16 -27.61 7.14
N ARG A 456 3.95 -28.92 6.92
CA ARG A 456 2.83 -29.67 7.54
C ARG A 456 2.91 -29.63 9.06
N ARG A 457 4.10 -29.72 9.65
CA ARG A 457 4.32 -29.57 11.10
C ARG A 457 3.88 -28.19 11.57
N ILE A 458 4.36 -27.12 10.93
CA ILE A 458 4.01 -25.73 11.27
C ILE A 458 2.49 -25.51 11.25
N LEU A 459 1.84 -25.98 10.18
CA LEU A 459 0.38 -25.87 10.02
C LEU A 459 -0.36 -26.60 11.15
N SER A 460 0.08 -27.82 11.50
CA SER A 460 -0.51 -28.62 12.57
C SER A 460 -0.30 -27.99 13.95
N GLU A 461 0.91 -27.55 14.28
CA GLU A 461 1.24 -26.91 15.57
C GLU A 461 0.51 -25.58 15.75
N ALA A 462 0.30 -24.84 14.67
CA ALA A 462 -0.48 -23.61 14.67
C ALA A 462 -1.99 -23.85 14.68
N SER A 463 -2.45 -25.11 14.61
CA SER A 463 -3.87 -25.47 14.46
C SER A 463 -4.54 -24.72 13.31
N LEU A 464 -3.79 -24.48 12.22
CA LEU A 464 -4.30 -23.84 11.02
C LEU A 464 -5.02 -24.89 10.21
N GLY A 465 -6.30 -24.65 9.91
CA GLY A 465 -7.13 -25.56 9.15
C GLY A 465 -6.76 -25.63 7.66
N PHE A 466 -5.54 -25.33 7.24
CA PHE A 466 -5.14 -25.38 5.83
C PHE A 466 -5.07 -26.81 5.30
N ASP A 467 -5.67 -27.05 4.14
CA ASP A 467 -5.42 -28.23 3.33
C ASP A 467 -4.25 -27.97 2.38
N LEU A 468 -3.12 -28.66 2.55
CA LEU A 468 -2.03 -28.64 1.57
C LEU A 468 -2.41 -29.53 0.37
N THR A 469 -2.96 -28.91 -0.67
CA THR A 469 -3.54 -29.59 -1.84
C THR A 469 -2.49 -29.95 -2.89
N ARG A 470 -1.37 -29.20 -2.95
CA ARG A 470 -0.24 -29.50 -3.82
C ARG A 470 1.08 -29.04 -3.22
N SER A 471 2.10 -29.85 -3.44
CA SER A 471 3.52 -29.58 -3.17
C SER A 471 4.25 -29.88 -4.47
N ASP A 472 4.91 -28.88 -5.05
CA ASP A 472 5.65 -29.03 -6.31
C ASP A 472 7.08 -28.50 -6.16
N THR A 473 8.04 -29.36 -6.48
CA THR A 473 9.47 -29.10 -6.30
C THR A 473 10.23 -29.08 -7.64
N SER A 474 9.51 -28.92 -8.76
CA SER A 474 10.08 -29.20 -10.10
C SER A 474 9.64 -28.23 -11.19
N SER A 475 8.39 -27.75 -11.16
CA SER A 475 7.78 -26.93 -12.21
C SER A 475 8.26 -25.49 -12.22
N LEU A 476 8.70 -24.97 -11.07
CA LEU A 476 9.21 -23.60 -10.89
C LEU A 476 10.63 -23.63 -10.32
N PRO A 477 11.41 -22.53 -10.40
CA PRO A 477 12.76 -22.43 -9.82
C PRO A 477 12.81 -22.57 -8.29
N GLN A 478 11.71 -22.28 -7.60
CA GLN A 478 11.53 -22.53 -6.17
C GLN A 478 10.49 -23.65 -5.95
N ASP A 479 10.56 -24.28 -4.78
CA ASP A 479 9.50 -25.20 -4.35
C ASP A 479 8.25 -24.37 -4.02
N VAL A 480 7.08 -24.88 -4.38
CA VAL A 480 5.80 -24.18 -4.24
C VAL A 480 4.77 -25.06 -3.54
N PHE A 481 4.06 -24.45 -2.60
CA PHE A 481 3.03 -25.07 -1.80
C PHE A 481 1.69 -24.39 -2.04
N VAL A 482 0.66 -25.18 -2.36
CA VAL A 482 -0.71 -24.71 -2.57
C VAL A 482 -1.56 -25.12 -1.38
N LEU A 483 -2.01 -24.13 -0.62
CA LEU A 483 -2.82 -24.29 0.59
C LEU A 483 -4.25 -23.81 0.29
N GLN A 484 -5.25 -24.53 0.76
CA GLN A 484 -6.65 -24.10 0.73
C GLN A 484 -7.19 -23.95 2.14
N ARG A 485 -7.86 -22.83 2.42
CA ARG A 485 -8.70 -22.73 3.61
C ARG A 485 -10.01 -23.49 3.32
N PRO A 486 -10.42 -24.47 4.13
CA PRO A 486 -11.61 -25.27 3.87
C PRO A 486 -12.85 -24.41 3.67
N PRO A 487 -13.77 -24.81 2.76
CA PRO A 487 -15.11 -24.24 2.74
C PRO A 487 -15.78 -24.55 4.10
N GLY A 488 -16.32 -23.50 4.73
CA GLY A 488 -16.88 -23.58 6.08
C GLY A 488 -18.17 -24.35 6.20
#